data_AF-A0A3B3TVR2-F1
#
_entry.id   AF-A0A3B3TVR2-F1
#
_cell.length_a   1.000
_cell.length_b   1.000
_cell.length_c   1.000
_cell.angle_alpha   90.00
_cell.angle_beta   90.00
_cell.angle_gamma   90.00
#
_symmetry.space_group_name_H-M   'P 1'
#
loop_
_entity.id
_entity.type
_entity.pdbx_description
1 polymer ?
#
loop_
_entity_poly.entity_id
_entity_poly.type
_entity_poly.pdbx_seq_one_letter_code
_entity_poly.pdbx_strand_id
1 'polypeptide(L)'
;MSSEIIVSRPHYDSRVHQKSPPLEQEVPQPSSGSATAGYRSAKYTPAEWFSNYQAILAQAGTNHRDAQNIQLESRTLSQDTEAAALKTQATGTRLLGERLQEIHSWKSELQWHIELLQADTESLLMVKKRLERALDATETPFAIATDNLTCRARRLGAELVRDTVEEELLKVSDIVT
;
A
#
# COMPACT_ATOMS: atom_id res chain seq x y z
N MET A 1 -0.98 20.20 8.58
CA MET A 1 -0.01 19.09 8.75
C MET A 1 0.50 18.74 7.37
N SER A 2 1.64 19.30 6.98
CA SER A 2 2.21 19.08 5.65
C SER A 2 3.12 17.87 5.73
N SER A 3 2.66 16.76 5.17
CA SER A 3 3.43 15.52 5.09
C SER A 3 4.51 15.66 4.03
N GLU A 4 5.77 15.70 4.44
CA GLU A 4 6.91 15.64 3.51
C GLU A 4 6.90 14.29 2.80
N ILE A 5 6.70 14.31 1.47
CA ILE A 5 6.85 13.14 0.63
C ILE A 5 8.35 12.84 0.56
N ILE A 6 8.80 11.88 1.36
CA ILE A 6 10.16 11.33 1.28
C ILE A 6 10.23 10.53 -0.01
N VAL A 7 10.56 11.19 -1.12
CA VAL A 7 10.97 10.51 -2.34
C VAL A 7 12.37 9.98 -2.08
N SER A 8 12.52 8.66 -1.99
CA SER A 8 13.84 8.02 -1.89
C SER A 8 14.70 8.49 -3.06
N ARG A 9 15.72 9.30 -2.77
CA ARG A 9 16.76 9.65 -3.75
C ARG A 9 17.33 8.34 -4.30
N PRO A 10 17.44 8.16 -5.63
CA PRO A 10 18.13 7.00 -6.18
C PRO A 10 19.55 7.00 -5.62
N HIS A 11 19.88 5.97 -4.85
CA HIS A 11 21.24 5.73 -4.42
C HIS A 11 22.02 5.29 -5.65
N TYR A 12 22.73 6.24 -6.26
CA TYR A 12 23.75 5.89 -7.25
C TYR A 12 24.76 5.00 -6.53
N ASP A 13 24.90 3.77 -7.00
CA ASP A 13 25.89 2.85 -6.48
C ASP A 13 27.28 3.37 -6.87
N SER A 14 28.00 3.93 -5.90
CA SER A 14 29.38 4.41 -6.06
C SER A 14 30.39 3.28 -6.29
N ARG A 15 29.93 2.02 -6.38
CA ARG A 15 30.77 0.85 -6.66
C ARG A 15 31.05 0.61 -8.13
N VAL A 16 30.81 1.59 -9.02
CA VAL A 16 31.70 1.70 -10.17
C VAL A 16 33.06 1.99 -9.56
N HIS A 17 33.83 0.92 -9.37
CA HIS A 17 35.22 0.96 -8.99
C HIS A 17 35.83 2.05 -9.88
N GLN A 18 36.13 3.21 -9.29
CA GLN A 18 37.27 3.98 -9.73
C GLN A 18 38.47 3.08 -9.47
N LYS A 19 38.65 2.06 -10.32
CA LYS A 19 39.97 1.86 -10.87
C LYS A 19 40.13 3.05 -11.80
N SER A 20 40.39 4.21 -11.20
CA SER A 20 41.08 5.29 -11.88
C SER A 20 42.18 4.55 -12.64
N PRO A 21 42.25 4.61 -13.98
CA PRO A 21 43.50 4.22 -14.61
C PRO A 21 44.57 5.00 -13.84
N PRO A 22 45.68 4.38 -13.42
CA PRO A 22 46.70 5.08 -12.66
C PRO A 22 46.90 6.43 -13.33
N LEU A 23 46.66 7.52 -12.59
CA LEU A 23 47.04 8.87 -13.02
C LEU A 23 48.56 9.00 -12.94
N GLU A 24 49.22 8.05 -13.56
CA GLU A 24 50.56 8.09 -14.09
C GLU A 24 50.33 7.81 -15.57
N GLN A 25 49.81 8.81 -16.28
CA GLN A 25 50.45 9.08 -17.55
C GLN A 25 51.91 9.37 -17.19
N GLU A 26 52.74 8.34 -17.07
CA GLU A 26 54.09 8.45 -17.57
C GLU A 26 53.92 8.75 -19.05
N VAL A 27 53.70 10.04 -19.36
CA VAL A 27 54.24 10.66 -20.56
C VAL A 27 55.59 9.99 -20.73
N PRO A 28 55.85 9.25 -21.83
CA PRO A 28 57.07 8.48 -21.96
C PRO A 28 58.20 9.41 -21.56
N GLN A 29 58.80 9.17 -20.38
CA GLN A 29 59.78 10.11 -19.88
C GLN A 29 60.80 10.20 -21.00
N PRO A 30 61.21 11.40 -21.43
CA PRO A 30 62.21 11.51 -22.47
C PRO A 30 63.45 10.85 -21.91
N SER A 31 63.63 9.57 -22.25
CA SER A 31 64.76 8.77 -21.84
C SER A 31 65.94 9.48 -22.45
N SER A 32 66.61 10.24 -21.60
CA SER A 32 67.73 11.05 -21.98
C SER A 32 68.82 10.05 -22.32
N GLY A 33 69.10 9.92 -23.61
CA GLY A 33 70.16 9.06 -24.13
C GLY A 33 71.43 9.25 -23.30
N SER A 34 72.14 8.13 -23.08
CA SER A 34 73.29 8.01 -22.19
C SER A 34 74.15 9.28 -22.13
N ALA A 35 74.26 9.86 -20.93
CA ALA A 35 74.98 11.09 -20.69
C ALA A 35 76.49 10.89 -20.87
N THR A 36 77.03 11.28 -22.03
CA THR A 36 78.46 11.57 -22.17
C THR A 36 78.66 13.08 -22.22
N ALA A 37 79.55 13.57 -21.36
CA ALA A 37 79.73 14.97 -21.03
C ALA A 37 80.09 15.85 -22.24
N GLY A 38 79.41 17.00 -22.33
CA GLY A 38 79.75 18.11 -23.23
C GLY A 38 78.87 18.15 -24.48
N TYR A 39 78.06 19.21 -24.60
CA TYR A 39 77.10 19.49 -25.68
C TYR A 39 75.78 18.70 -25.63
N ARG A 40 74.79 19.28 -24.95
CA ARG A 40 73.38 18.86 -25.00
C ARG A 40 72.81 19.13 -26.39
N SER A 41 72.96 18.19 -27.31
CA SER A 41 71.91 17.97 -28.31
C SER A 41 71.01 16.87 -27.75
N ALA A 42 69.85 17.27 -27.20
CA ALA A 42 68.78 16.36 -26.82
C ALA A 42 68.16 15.73 -28.07
N LYS A 43 68.95 14.94 -28.79
CA LYS A 43 68.58 14.33 -30.07
C LYS A 43 68.61 12.82 -29.90
N TYR A 44 67.44 12.21 -30.08
CA TYR A 44 67.29 10.77 -30.12
C TYR A 44 68.12 10.17 -31.25
N THR A 45 68.69 9.00 -31.00
CA THR A 45 69.13 8.15 -32.11
C THR A 45 67.90 7.67 -32.88
N PRO A 46 68.01 7.43 -34.20
CA PRO A 46 66.89 6.89 -34.99
C PRO A 46 66.30 5.58 -34.41
N ALA A 47 67.13 4.75 -33.77
CA ALA A 47 66.69 3.51 -33.12
C ALA A 47 65.85 3.75 -31.85
N GLU A 48 66.29 4.68 -30.98
CA GLU A 48 65.51 5.07 -29.79
C GLU A 48 64.19 5.74 -30.17
N TRP A 49 64.21 6.61 -31.19
CA TRP A 49 62.98 7.20 -31.74
C TRP A 49 62.02 6.13 -32.24
N PHE A 50 62.51 5.15 -33.01
CA PHE A 50 61.69 4.08 -33.57
C PHE A 50 61.10 3.18 -32.46
N SER A 51 61.90 2.83 -31.45
CA SER A 51 61.43 2.05 -30.30
C SER A 51 60.35 2.80 -29.50
N ASN A 52 60.52 4.10 -29.26
CA ASN A 52 59.52 4.92 -28.57
C ASN A 52 58.24 5.05 -29.42
N TYR A 53 58.38 5.29 -30.72
CA TYR A 53 57.24 5.35 -31.64
C TYR A 53 56.43 4.04 -31.65
N GLN A 54 57.11 2.89 -31.68
CA GLN A 54 56.45 1.59 -31.58
C GLN A 54 55.71 1.40 -30.24
N ALA A 55 56.33 1.81 -29.12
CA ALA A 55 55.69 1.75 -27.81
C ALA A 55 54.43 2.65 -27.75
N ILE A 56 54.50 3.87 -28.28
CA ILE A 56 53.36 4.79 -28.37
C ILE A 56 52.23 4.19 -29.22
N LEU A 57 52.55 3.58 -30.36
CA LEU A 57 51.54 2.92 -31.20
C LEU A 57 50.89 1.73 -30.49
N ALA A 58 51.69 0.90 -29.80
CA ALA A 58 51.18 -0.22 -29.02
C ALA A 58 50.23 0.27 -27.91
N GLN A 59 50.62 1.32 -27.18
CA GLN A 59 49.81 1.94 -26.13
C GLN A 59 48.54 2.61 -26.68
N ALA A 60 48.62 3.26 -27.85
CA ALA A 60 47.43 3.80 -28.51
C ALA A 60 46.44 2.68 -28.88
N GLY A 61 46.95 1.54 -29.35
CA GLY A 61 46.14 0.36 -29.66
C GLY A 61 45.50 -0.33 -28.44
N THR A 62 46.16 -0.33 -27.28
CA THR A 62 45.53 -0.79 -26.01
C THR A 62 44.47 0.20 -25.55
N ASN A 63 44.82 1.49 -25.47
CA ASN A 63 43.90 2.54 -25.04
C ASN A 63 42.63 2.58 -25.91
N HIS A 64 42.76 2.39 -27.22
CA HIS A 64 41.61 2.34 -28.13
C HIS A 64 40.68 1.16 -27.82
N ARG A 65 41.24 -0.03 -27.61
CA ARG A 65 40.44 -1.22 -27.25
C ARG A 65 39.76 -1.07 -25.90
N ASP A 66 40.46 -0.52 -24.91
CA ASP A 66 39.90 -0.28 -23.58
C ASP A 66 38.75 0.74 -23.65
N ALA A 67 38.92 1.82 -24.42
CA ALA A 67 37.86 2.80 -24.63
C ALA A 67 36.64 2.20 -25.33
N GLN A 68 36.85 1.33 -26.32
CA GLN A 68 35.75 0.60 -26.99
C GLN A 68 35.02 -0.32 -26.03
N ASN A 69 35.74 -1.08 -25.20
CA ASN A 69 35.14 -1.95 -24.19
C ASN A 69 34.29 -1.15 -23.19
N ILE A 70 34.82 -0.04 -22.67
CA ILE A 70 34.07 0.84 -21.75
C ILE A 70 32.80 1.39 -22.42
N GLN A 71 32.86 1.79 -23.69
CA GLN A 71 31.67 2.27 -24.40
C GLN A 71 30.62 1.18 -24.58
N LEU A 72 31.04 -0.05 -24.88
CA LEU A 72 30.14 -1.19 -25.00
C LEU A 72 29.50 -1.53 -23.65
N GLU A 73 30.30 -1.65 -22.60
CA GLU A 73 29.82 -1.91 -21.23
C GLU A 73 28.87 -0.82 -20.75
N SER A 74 29.20 0.45 -20.97
CA SER A 74 28.34 1.58 -20.63
C SER A 74 27.00 1.55 -21.36
N ARG A 75 27.01 1.21 -22.66
CA ARG A 75 25.79 1.07 -23.45
C ARG A 75 24.92 -0.06 -22.94
N THR A 76 25.50 -1.24 -22.69
CA THR A 76 24.77 -2.40 -22.15
C THR A 76 24.18 -2.07 -20.79
N LEU A 77 24.97 -1.48 -19.89
CA LEU A 77 24.50 -1.07 -18.56
C LEU A 77 23.34 -0.06 -18.65
N SER A 78 23.42 0.91 -19.55
CA SER A 78 22.34 1.87 -19.76
C SER A 78 21.06 1.19 -20.24
N GLN A 79 21.16 0.22 -21.15
CA GLN A 79 20.02 -0.51 -21.68
C GLN A 79 19.39 -1.41 -20.61
N ASP A 80 20.21 -2.12 -19.84
CA ASP A 80 19.76 -3.00 -18.77
C ASP A 80 19.07 -2.22 -17.64
N THR A 81 19.63 -1.06 -17.27
CA THR A 81 19.04 -0.19 -16.24
C THR A 81 17.73 0.43 -16.71
N GLU A 82 17.63 0.86 -17.96
CA GLU A 82 16.39 1.34 -18.57
C GLU A 82 15.31 0.25 -18.60
N ALA A 83 15.66 -0.96 -19.06
CA ALA A 83 14.74 -2.09 -19.10
C ALA A 83 14.25 -2.48 -17.69
N ALA A 84 15.14 -2.51 -16.70
CA ALA A 84 14.79 -2.79 -15.31
C ALA A 84 13.88 -1.70 -14.72
N ALA A 85 14.15 -0.43 -15.01
CA ALA A 85 13.32 0.69 -14.57
C ALA A 85 11.91 0.61 -15.16
N LEU A 86 11.79 0.40 -16.48
CA LEU A 86 10.50 0.25 -17.15
C LEU A 86 9.70 -0.94 -16.62
N LYS A 87 10.36 -2.09 -16.41
CA LYS A 87 9.70 -3.28 -15.83
C LYS A 87 9.19 -3.02 -14.42
N THR A 88 10.00 -2.36 -13.59
CA THR A 88 9.63 -2.02 -12.21
C THR A 88 8.47 -1.04 -12.19
N GLN A 89 8.52 0.00 -13.03
CA GLN A 89 7.44 0.98 -13.17
C GLN A 89 6.15 0.31 -13.63
N ALA A 90 6.18 -0.51 -14.69
CA ALA A 90 5.01 -1.22 -15.20
C ALA A 90 4.39 -2.13 -14.14
N THR A 91 5.23 -2.85 -13.38
CA THR A 91 4.77 -3.70 -12.28
C THR A 91 4.12 -2.87 -11.17
N GLY A 92 4.75 -1.75 -10.79
CA GLY A 92 4.20 -0.83 -9.79
C GLY A 92 2.86 -0.23 -10.21
N THR A 93 2.74 0.24 -11.46
CA THR A 93 1.49 0.77 -12.01
C THR A 93 0.39 -0.29 -12.01
N ARG A 94 0.70 -1.55 -12.39
CA ARG A 94 -0.27 -2.65 -12.35
C ARG A 94 -0.76 -2.92 -10.93
N LEU A 95 0.16 -3.10 -9.97
CA LEU A 95 -0.19 -3.39 -8.58
C LEU A 95 -1.00 -2.26 -7.94
N LEU A 96 -0.67 -1.00 -8.27
CA LEU A 96 -1.45 0.16 -7.82
C LEU A 96 -2.87 0.13 -8.40
N GLY A 97 -3.03 -0.22 -9.68
CA GLY A 97 -4.33 -0.40 -10.31
C GLY A 97 -5.16 -1.51 -9.67
N GLU A 98 -4.56 -2.67 -9.41
CA GLU A 98 -5.19 -3.78 -8.71
C GLU A 98 -5.65 -3.36 -7.31
N ARG A 99 -4.77 -2.68 -6.55
CA ARG A 99 -5.09 -2.22 -5.21
C ARG A 99 -6.21 -1.17 -5.19
N LEU A 100 -6.23 -0.27 -6.17
CA LEU A 100 -7.30 0.72 -6.33
C LEU A 100 -8.64 0.03 -6.58
N GLN A 101 -8.66 -0.99 -7.45
CA GLN A 101 -9.86 -1.75 -7.75
C GLN A 101 -10.40 -2.49 -6.52
N GLU A 102 -9.51 -3.14 -5.76
CA GLU A 102 -9.88 -3.79 -4.49
C GLU A 102 -10.47 -2.79 -3.49
N ILE A 103 -9.84 -1.64 -3.29
CA ILE A 103 -10.35 -0.62 -2.37
C ILE A 103 -11.74 -0.15 -2.82
N HIS A 104 -11.93 0.04 -4.13
CA HIS A 104 -13.22 0.44 -4.67
C HIS A 104 -14.30 -0.63 -4.48
N SER A 105 -13.97 -1.92 -4.69
CA SER A 105 -14.93 -3.02 -4.48
C SER A 105 -15.33 -3.11 -3.01
N TRP A 106 -14.37 -3.09 -2.08
CA TRP A 106 -14.65 -3.12 -0.65
C TRP A 106 -15.48 -1.92 -0.19
N LYS A 107 -15.16 -0.72 -0.69
CA LYS A 107 -15.96 0.47 -0.41
C LYS A 107 -17.41 0.30 -0.87
N SER A 108 -17.61 -0.19 -2.09
CA SER A 108 -18.95 -0.39 -2.66
C SER A 108 -19.75 -1.42 -1.87
N GLU A 109 -19.10 -2.52 -1.48
CA GLU A 109 -19.71 -3.58 -0.67
C GLU A 109 -20.07 -3.10 0.74
N LEU A 110 -19.22 -2.29 1.38
CA LEU A 110 -19.53 -1.68 2.67
C LEU A 110 -20.69 -0.68 2.55
N GLN A 111 -20.74 0.13 1.49
CA GLN A 111 -21.85 1.06 1.26
C GLN A 111 -23.17 0.31 1.08
N TRP A 112 -23.17 -0.78 0.31
CA TRP A 112 -24.35 -1.63 0.14
C TRP A 112 -24.82 -2.24 1.47
N HIS A 113 -23.90 -2.77 2.28
CA HIS A 113 -24.26 -3.30 3.60
C HIS A 113 -24.80 -2.23 4.56
N ILE A 114 -24.27 -1.00 4.50
CA ILE A 114 -24.78 0.11 5.30
C ILE A 114 -26.22 0.42 4.93
N GLU A 115 -26.54 0.51 3.64
CA GLU A 115 -27.91 0.75 3.16
C GLU A 115 -28.86 -0.36 3.58
N LEU A 116 -28.43 -1.62 3.46
CA LEU A 116 -29.22 -2.78 3.89
C LEU A 116 -29.51 -2.73 5.40
N LEU A 117 -28.49 -2.50 6.24
CA LEU A 117 -28.66 -2.41 7.69
C LEU A 117 -29.53 -1.23 8.12
N GLN A 118 -29.46 -0.11 7.40
CA GLN A 118 -30.35 1.03 7.63
C GLN A 118 -31.81 0.64 7.37
N ALA A 119 -32.10 -0.01 6.24
CA ALA A 119 -33.45 -0.48 5.91
C ALA A 119 -33.98 -1.49 6.94
N ASP A 120 -33.15 -2.44 7.37
CA ASP A 120 -33.51 -3.41 8.40
C ASP A 120 -33.78 -2.73 9.75
N THR A 121 -32.96 -1.74 10.11
CA THR A 121 -33.14 -0.97 11.35
C THR A 121 -34.47 -0.21 11.33
N GLU A 122 -34.81 0.45 10.22
CA GLU A 122 -36.08 1.15 10.06
C GLU A 122 -37.27 0.19 10.17
N SER A 123 -37.19 -0.98 9.54
CA SER A 123 -38.21 -2.04 9.64
C SER A 123 -38.40 -2.50 11.09
N LEU A 124 -37.30 -2.77 11.81
CA LEU A 124 -37.35 -3.19 13.21
C LEU A 124 -37.91 -2.10 14.12
N LEU A 125 -37.58 -0.82 13.88
CA LEU A 125 -38.15 0.30 14.62
C LEU A 125 -39.67 0.41 14.43
N MET A 126 -40.16 0.17 13.21
CA MET A 126 -41.59 0.15 12.92
C MET A 126 -42.31 -0.99 13.67
N VAL A 127 -41.72 -2.18 13.68
CA VAL A 127 -42.27 -3.32 14.43
C VAL A 127 -42.25 -3.05 15.93
N LYS A 128 -41.13 -2.53 16.46
CA LYS A 128 -41.01 -2.14 17.88
C LYS A 128 -42.12 -1.17 18.27
N LYS A 129 -42.29 -0.09 17.51
CA LYS A 129 -43.31 0.93 17.78
C LYS A 129 -44.73 0.35 17.74
N ARG A 130 -44.99 -0.61 16.85
CA ARG A 130 -46.28 -1.31 16.79
C ARG A 130 -46.51 -2.16 18.04
N LEU A 131 -45.48 -2.87 18.51
CA LEU A 131 -45.56 -3.71 19.71
C LEU A 131 -45.72 -2.86 20.98
N GLU A 132 -44.99 -1.75 21.10
CA GLU A 132 -45.16 -0.79 22.22
C GLU A 132 -46.60 -0.29 22.29
N ARG A 133 -47.18 0.15 21.17
CA ARG A 133 -48.59 0.56 21.12
C ARG A 133 -49.57 -0.56 21.44
N ALA A 134 -49.28 -1.79 21.01
CA ALA A 134 -50.11 -2.93 21.32
C ALA A 134 -50.08 -3.24 22.82
N LEU A 135 -48.90 -3.13 23.44
CA LEU A 135 -48.72 -3.28 24.89
C LEU A 135 -49.47 -2.18 25.66
N ASP A 136 -49.30 -0.92 25.27
CA ASP A 136 -50.02 0.22 25.88
C ASP A 136 -51.55 0.02 25.80
N ALA A 137 -52.04 -0.50 24.67
CA ALA A 137 -53.47 -0.79 24.49
C ALA A 137 -53.99 -1.90 25.41
N THR A 138 -53.13 -2.80 25.90
CA THR A 138 -53.52 -3.87 26.84
C THR A 138 -53.54 -3.43 28.31
N GLU A 139 -52.87 -2.33 28.66
CA GLU A 139 -52.73 -1.87 30.05
C GLU A 139 -54.10 -1.53 30.69
N THR A 140 -54.92 -0.74 30.00
CA THR A 140 -56.23 -0.31 30.53
C THR A 140 -57.21 -1.49 30.68
N PRO A 141 -57.42 -2.35 29.67
CA PRO A 141 -58.26 -3.54 29.82
C PRO A 141 -57.80 -4.47 30.95
N PHE A 142 -56.48 -4.65 31.11
CA PHE A 142 -55.92 -5.47 32.17
C PHE A 142 -56.21 -4.90 33.57
N ALA A 143 -56.02 -3.59 33.76
CA ALA A 143 -56.35 -2.91 35.01
C ALA A 143 -57.84 -3.06 35.36
N ILE A 144 -58.73 -2.83 34.38
CA ILE A 144 -60.19 -2.99 34.56
C ILE A 144 -60.53 -4.44 34.93
N ALA A 145 -59.93 -5.43 34.26
CA ALA A 145 -60.18 -6.84 34.54
C ALA A 145 -59.73 -7.23 35.95
N THR A 146 -58.53 -6.78 36.34
CA THR A 146 -57.96 -7.00 37.67
C THR A 146 -58.83 -6.38 38.77
N ASP A 147 -59.27 -5.14 38.59
CA ASP A 147 -60.15 -4.46 39.55
C ASP A 147 -61.50 -5.16 39.68
N ASN A 148 -62.10 -5.60 38.57
CA ASN A 148 -63.36 -6.34 38.58
C ASN A 148 -63.22 -7.68 39.30
N LEU A 149 -62.19 -8.47 38.98
CA LEU A 149 -61.91 -9.73 39.67
C LEU A 149 -61.71 -9.51 41.18
N THR A 150 -60.95 -8.48 41.56
CA THR A 150 -60.74 -8.13 42.96
C THR A 150 -62.04 -7.74 43.66
N CYS A 151 -62.93 -6.99 42.99
CA CYS A 151 -64.25 -6.66 43.52
C CYS A 151 -65.13 -7.90 43.72
N ARG A 152 -65.12 -8.82 42.76
CA ARG A 152 -65.90 -10.06 42.80
C ARG A 152 -65.40 -11.01 43.91
N ALA A 153 -64.08 -11.10 44.10
CA ALA A 153 -63.46 -11.89 45.16
C ALA A 153 -63.85 -11.45 46.59
N ARG A 154 -64.39 -10.24 46.77
CA ARG A 154 -64.88 -9.72 48.05
C ARG A 154 -66.34 -10.09 48.37
N ARG A 155 -67.08 -10.71 47.44
CA ARG A 155 -68.46 -11.18 47.69
C ARG A 155 -68.46 -12.35 48.68
N LEU A 156 -69.56 -12.52 49.42
CA LEU A 156 -69.68 -13.52 50.48
C LEU A 156 -70.83 -14.50 50.21
N GLY A 157 -70.66 -15.74 50.68
CA GLY A 157 -71.70 -16.76 50.65
C GLY A 157 -72.15 -17.14 49.24
N ALA A 158 -73.46 -17.23 49.03
CA ALA A 158 -74.04 -17.65 47.76
C ALA A 158 -73.80 -16.66 46.60
N GLU A 159 -73.35 -15.44 46.87
CA GLU A 159 -73.03 -14.42 45.87
C GLU A 159 -71.59 -14.55 45.30
N LEU A 160 -70.75 -15.40 45.90
CA LEU A 160 -69.42 -15.73 45.39
C LEU A 160 -69.54 -16.84 44.33
N VAL A 161 -69.88 -16.44 43.11
CA VAL A 161 -70.15 -17.36 42.00
C VAL A 161 -69.16 -17.14 40.86
N ARG A 162 -68.59 -18.26 40.39
CA ARG A 162 -67.83 -18.36 39.17
C ARG A 162 -68.78 -18.39 37.97
N ASP A 163 -69.02 -17.24 37.38
CA ASP A 163 -69.90 -17.10 36.22
C ASP A 163 -69.12 -16.89 34.92
N THR A 164 -69.86 -16.81 33.82
CA THR A 164 -69.29 -16.57 32.49
C THR A 164 -68.48 -15.27 32.42
N VAL A 165 -68.88 -14.24 33.16
CA VAL A 165 -68.16 -12.96 33.21
C VAL A 165 -66.81 -13.12 33.92
N GLU A 166 -66.75 -13.87 35.02
CA GLU A 166 -65.49 -14.17 35.71
C GLU A 166 -64.52 -14.96 34.81
N GLU A 167 -65.02 -15.93 34.04
CA GLU A 167 -64.20 -16.67 33.07
C GLU A 167 -63.65 -15.78 31.96
N GLU A 168 -64.46 -14.85 31.41
CA GLU A 168 -63.97 -13.91 30.39
C GLU A 168 -62.97 -12.88 30.95
N LEU A 169 -63.15 -12.43 32.20
CA LEU A 169 -62.20 -11.54 32.87
C LEU A 169 -60.85 -12.22 33.12
N LEU A 170 -60.86 -13.49 33.50
CA LEU A 170 -59.63 -14.29 33.68
C LEU A 170 -58.88 -14.48 32.36
N LYS A 171 -59.60 -14.69 31.24
CA LYS A 171 -58.94 -14.76 29.92
C LYS A 171 -58.21 -13.46 29.58
N VAL A 172 -58.78 -12.30 29.93
CA VAL A 172 -58.13 -11.00 29.69
C VAL A 172 -56.88 -10.84 30.55
N SER A 173 -56.89 -11.27 31.82
CA SER A 173 -55.68 -11.26 32.64
C SER A 173 -54.62 -12.20 32.10
N ASP A 174 -54.99 -13.41 31.72
CA ASP A 174 -54.07 -14.46 31.24
C ASP A 174 -53.37 -14.10 29.90
N ILE A 175 -53.94 -13.18 29.11
CA ILE A 175 -53.30 -12.70 27.87
C ILE A 175 -52.10 -11.78 28.17
N VAL A 176 -52.10 -11.09 29.31
CA VAL A 176 -51.10 -10.06 29.65
C VAL A 176 -50.05 -10.57 30.65
N THR A 177 -50.42 -11.51 31.54
CA THR A 177 -49.52 -12.18 32.50
C THR A 177 -48.81 -13.39 31.92
#